data_AF-A0A4V1VL50-F1
#
_entry.id   AF-A0A4V1VL50-F1
#
_cell.length_a   1.000
_cell.length_b   1.000
_cell.length_c   1.000
_cell.angle_alpha   90.00
_cell.angle_beta   90.00
_cell.angle_gamma   90.00
#
_symmetry.space_group_name_H-M   'P 1'
#
loop_
_entity.id
_entity.type
_entity.pdbx_description
1 polymer ?
#
loop_
_entity_poly.entity_id
_entity_poly.type
_entity_poly.pdbx_seq_one_letter_code
_entity_poly.pdbx_strand_id
1 'polypeptide(L)'
;MISKLSARLLVVAGLFNVVIWPRFAKAIVDDDRAWAGDAWSSTPQAFFWVHAVLIGTAMTLGVIVLVIGVRSLLAHRRSPS
;
A
#
# COMPACT_ATOMS: atom_id res chain seq x y z
N MET A 1 -12.86 15.74 -15.17
CA MET A 1 -12.91 16.24 -13.77
C MET A 1 -13.16 15.06 -12.84
N ILE A 2 -12.41 14.89 -11.75
CA ILE A 2 -12.67 13.82 -10.76
C ILE A 2 -13.87 14.25 -9.92
N SER A 3 -14.91 13.42 -9.82
CA SER A 3 -16.07 13.72 -8.99
C SER A 3 -15.74 13.64 -7.49
N LYS A 4 -16.55 14.30 -6.64
CA LYS A 4 -16.41 14.21 -5.18
C LYS A 4 -16.51 12.77 -4.66
N LEU A 5 -17.35 11.94 -5.28
CA LEU A 5 -17.47 10.51 -4.95
C LEU A 5 -16.18 9.77 -5.33
N SER A 6 -15.71 9.94 -6.57
CA SER A 6 -14.47 9.33 -7.05
C SER A 6 -13.27 9.73 -6.17
N ALA A 7 -13.19 10.99 -5.75
CA ALA A 7 -12.15 11.45 -4.84
C ALA A 7 -12.17 10.74 -3.48
N ARG A 8 -13.37 10.51 -2.89
CA ARG A 8 -13.51 9.71 -1.67
C ARG A 8 -13.10 8.25 -1.88
N LEU A 9 -13.51 7.65 -3.00
CA LEU A 9 -13.15 6.27 -3.33
C LEU A 9 -11.62 6.11 -3.47
N LEU A 10 -10.95 7.08 -4.10
CA LEU A 10 -9.48 7.09 -4.19
C LEU A 10 -8.82 7.18 -2.81
N VAL A 11 -9.33 8.03 -1.92
CA VAL A 11 -8.81 8.10 -0.53
C VAL A 11 -8.99 6.78 0.20
N VAL A 12 -10.18 6.17 0.11
CA VAL A 12 -10.44 4.88 0.77
C VAL A 12 -9.55 3.78 0.19
N ALA A 13 -9.44 3.69 -1.13
CA ALA A 13 -8.62 2.68 -1.80
C ALA A 13 -7.12 2.84 -1.48
N GLY A 14 -6.62 4.07 -1.47
CA GLY A 14 -5.23 4.36 -1.10
C GLY A 14 -4.96 4.06 0.37
N LEU A 15 -5.86 4.46 1.28
CA LEU A 15 -5.76 4.18 2.70
C LEU A 15 -5.81 2.67 2.99
N PHE A 16 -6.70 1.93 2.33
CA PHE A 16 -6.77 0.48 2.44
C PHE A 16 -5.42 -0.17 2.13
N ASN A 17 -4.77 0.21 1.02
CA ASN A 17 -3.46 -0.32 0.68
C ASN A 17 -2.41 0.01 1.76
N VAL A 18 -2.33 1.28 2.18
CA VAL A 18 -1.32 1.71 3.18
C VAL A 18 -1.52 1.02 4.54
N VAL A 19 -2.75 0.66 4.91
CA VAL A 19 -3.06 0.01 6.20
C VAL A 19 -2.86 -1.51 6.14
N ILE A 20 -3.27 -2.17 5.06
CA ILE A 20 -3.28 -3.64 4.97
C ILE A 20 -1.88 -4.20 4.72
N TRP A 21 -1.13 -3.58 3.80
CA TRP A 21 0.14 -4.15 3.35
C TRP A 21 1.22 -4.25 4.43
N PRO A 22 1.37 -3.33 5.41
CA PRO A 22 2.32 -3.50 6.50
C PRO A 22 2.06 -4.74 7.36
N ARG A 23 0.79 -5.05 7.64
CA ARG A 23 0.42 -6.26 8.37
C ARG A 23 0.76 -7.52 7.56
N PHE A 24 0.52 -7.48 6.25
CA PHE A 24 0.88 -8.60 5.37
C PHE A 24 2.41 -8.76 5.23
N ALA A 25 3.17 -7.66 5.16
CA ALA A 25 4.63 -7.70 5.17
C ALA A 25 5.16 -8.40 6.42
N LYS A 26 4.59 -8.11 7.59
CA LYS A 26 4.91 -8.83 8.82
C LYS A 26 4.61 -10.32 8.70
N ALA A 27 3.46 -10.70 8.15
CA ALA A 27 3.11 -12.11 7.95
C ALA A 27 4.08 -12.85 7.02
N ILE A 28 4.60 -12.18 5.98
CA ILE A 28 5.61 -12.75 5.09
C ILE A 28 6.96 -12.92 5.80
N VAL A 29 7.37 -11.93 6.59
CA VAL A 29 8.60 -12.01 7.39
C VAL A 29 8.53 -13.15 8.42
N ASP A 30 7.36 -13.36 9.03
CA ASP A 30 7.13 -14.39 10.04
C ASP A 30 6.88 -15.80 9.42
N ASP A 31 6.92 -15.96 8.08
CA ASP A 31 6.71 -17.24 7.37
C ASP A 31 8.05 -17.98 7.15
N ASP A 32 8.15 -19.24 7.57
CA ASP A 32 9.37 -20.06 7.44
C ASP A 32 9.89 -20.15 6.00
N ARG A 33 9.01 -20.08 4.99
CA ARG A 33 9.41 -20.16 3.57
C ARG A 33 10.17 -18.92 3.10
N ALA A 34 10.07 -17.81 3.83
CA ALA A 34 10.76 -16.57 3.50
C ALA A 34 12.28 -16.67 3.70
N TRP A 35 12.75 -17.66 4.46
CA TRP A 35 14.12 -17.72 4.96
C TRP A 35 14.73 -19.11 4.78
N ALA A 36 16.07 -19.17 4.75
CA ALA A 36 16.79 -20.45 4.79
C ALA A 36 16.90 -21.02 6.22
N GLY A 37 16.62 -20.19 7.23
CA GLY A 37 16.65 -20.52 8.65
C GLY A 37 16.00 -19.37 9.43
N ASP A 38 16.62 -18.94 10.53
CA ASP A 38 16.09 -17.86 11.36
C ASP A 38 15.85 -16.56 10.57
N ALA A 39 14.70 -15.92 10.81
CA ALA A 39 14.31 -14.67 10.17
C ALA A 39 15.33 -13.57 10.46
N TRP A 40 15.67 -12.77 9.44
CA TRP A 40 16.64 -11.66 9.49
C TRP A 40 18.11 -12.03 9.73
N SER A 41 18.42 -13.27 10.12
CA SER A 41 19.79 -13.75 10.34
C SER A 41 20.24 -14.80 9.32
N SER A 42 19.33 -15.24 8.45
CA SER A 42 19.60 -16.18 7.37
C SER A 42 19.29 -15.59 5.98
N THR A 43 19.71 -16.30 4.93
CA THR A 43 19.49 -15.89 3.54
C THR A 43 17.99 -15.78 3.21
N PRO A 44 17.49 -14.63 2.71
CA PRO A 44 16.13 -14.50 2.24
C PRO A 44 15.91 -15.33 0.97
N GLN A 45 14.76 -16.00 0.90
CA GLN A 45 14.40 -16.87 -0.21
C GLN A 45 13.57 -16.14 -1.28
N ALA A 46 13.36 -16.80 -2.42
CA ALA A 46 12.53 -16.27 -3.50
C ALA A 46 11.12 -15.88 -3.02
N PHE A 47 10.54 -16.64 -2.07
CA PHE A 47 9.26 -16.33 -1.46
C PHE A 47 9.25 -14.92 -0.83
N PHE A 48 10.29 -14.57 -0.06
CA PHE A 48 10.42 -13.24 0.52
C PHE A 48 10.50 -12.17 -0.56
N TRP A 49 11.39 -12.33 -1.54
CA TRP A 49 11.65 -11.30 -2.55
C TRP A 49 10.45 -11.02 -3.44
N VAL A 50 9.74 -12.06 -3.90
CA VAL A 50 8.53 -11.90 -4.70
C VAL A 50 7.50 -11.07 -3.93
N HIS A 51 7.24 -11.43 -2.67
CA HIS A 51 6.26 -10.70 -1.86
C HIS A 51 6.73 -9.29 -1.50
N ALA A 52 8.02 -9.09 -1.21
CA ALA A 52 8.57 -7.77 -0.93
C ALA A 52 8.36 -6.81 -2.12
N VAL A 53 8.61 -7.27 -3.35
CA VAL A 53 8.38 -6.48 -4.57
C VAL A 53 6.88 -6.22 -4.79
N LEU A 54 6.02 -7.22 -4.62
CA LEU A 54 4.57 -7.08 -4.76
C LEU A 54 4.01 -6.07 -3.74
N ILE A 55 4.41 -6.21 -2.47
CA ILE A 55 4.03 -5.30 -1.37
C ILE A 55 4.53 -3.89 -1.65
N GLY A 56 5.82 -3.73 -1.98
CA GLY A 56 6.40 -2.42 -2.26
C GLY A 56 5.71 -1.71 -3.43
N THR A 57 5.38 -2.45 -4.49
CA THR A 57 4.62 -1.94 -5.64
C THR A 57 3.22 -1.52 -5.23
N ALA A 58 2.49 -2.39 -4.52
CA ALA A 58 1.13 -2.11 -4.09
C ALA A 58 1.05 -0.92 -3.11
N MET A 59 2.01 -0.80 -2.19
CA MET A 59 2.13 0.36 -1.30
C MET A 59 2.42 1.64 -2.08
N THR A 60 3.35 1.61 -3.03
CA THR A 60 3.68 2.77 -3.87
C THR A 60 2.46 3.27 -4.63
N LEU A 61 1.74 2.36 -5.30
CA LEU A 61 0.50 2.68 -5.99
C LEU A 61 -0.58 3.18 -5.03
N GLY A 62 -0.72 2.55 -3.86
CA GLY A 62 -1.65 2.97 -2.81
C GLY A 62 -1.42 4.40 -2.34
N VAL A 63 -0.15 4.78 -2.11
CA VAL A 63 0.23 6.15 -1.73
C VAL A 63 -0.08 7.15 -2.85
N ILE A 64 0.25 6.83 -4.10
CA ILE A 64 -0.07 7.68 -5.25
C ILE A 64 -1.59 7.92 -5.33
N VAL A 65 -2.38 6.84 -5.24
CA VAL A 65 -3.84 6.89 -5.25
C VAL A 65 -4.38 7.74 -4.09
N LEU A 66 -3.85 7.56 -2.88
CA LEU A 66 -4.23 8.34 -1.70
C LEU A 66 -3.95 9.83 -1.90
N VAL A 67 -2.76 10.18 -2.39
CA VAL A 67 -2.36 11.58 -2.65
C VAL A 67 -3.28 12.22 -3.68
N ILE A 68 -3.59 11.53 -4.78
CA ILE A 68 -4.52 12.04 -5.81
C ILE A 68 -5.92 12.27 -5.21
N GLY A 69 -6.42 11.30 -4.43
CA GLY A 69 -7.72 11.41 -3.76
C GLY A 69 -7.78 12.60 -2.80
N VAL A 70 -6.76 12.76 -1.94
CA VAL A 70 -6.68 13.87 -0.97
C VAL A 70 -6.60 15.21 -1.68
N ARG A 71 -5.72 15.36 -2.69
CA ARG A 71 -5.60 16.60 -3.48
C ARG A 71 -6.92 16.96 -4.16
N SER A 72 -7.63 15.96 -4.70
CA SER A 72 -8.93 16.15 -5.33
C SER A 72 -9.99 16.64 -4.32
N LEU A 73 -10.04 16.06 -3.12
CA LEU A 73 -10.95 16.53 -2.06
C LEU A 73 -10.64 17.95 -1.58
N LEU A 74 -9.35 18.29 -1.44
CA LEU A 74 -8.93 19.63 -1.06
C LEU A 74 -9.30 20.67 -2.13
N ALA A 75 -9.21 20.32 -3.42
CA ALA A 75 -9.67 21.19 -4.51
C ALA A 75 -11.18 21.47 -4.43
N HIS A 76 -12.00 20.44 -4.18
CA HIS A 76 -13.45 20.60 -4.02
C HIS A 76 -13.85 21.43 -2.79
N ARG A 77 -13.00 21.51 -1.77
CA ARG A 77 -13.23 22.38 -0.59
C ARG A 77 -12.96 23.86 -0.90
N ARG A 78 -12.07 24.15 -1.85
CA ARG A 78 -11.69 25.51 -2.24
C ARG A 78 -12.63 26.14 -3.26
N SER A 79 -13.39 25.31 -3.96
CA SER A 79 -14.45 25.75 -4.90
C SER A 79 -15.81 25.33 -4.34
N PRO A 80 -16.37 26.05 -3.36
CA PRO A 80 -17.77 25.87 -3.01
C PRO A 80 -18.62 26.29 -4.21
N SER A 81 -19.08 25.31 -4.98
CA SER A 81 -20.14 25.46 -5.97
C SER A 81 -21.48 25.65 -5.26
#